data_AF-A0A497I4E9-F1
#
_entry.id   AF-A0A497I4E9-F1
#
_cell.length_a   1.000
_cell.length_b   1.000
_cell.length_c   1.000
_cell.angle_alpha   90.00
_cell.angle_beta   90.00
_cell.angle_gamma   90.00
#
_symmetry.space_group_name_H-M   'P 1'
#
loop_
_entity.id
_entity.type
_entity.pdbx_description
1 polymer ?
#
loop_
_entity_poly.entity_id
_entity_poly.type
_entity_poly.pdbx_seq_one_letter_code
_entity_poly.pdbx_strand_id
1 'polypeptide(L)'
;MEKKDTRREKDQEIKDYKKRERDRAISLVKQWSDIELKDYIQPTRTGTPKGDPIGFSHKKYQAAHLMILHPQALKIKDIAKITETSEGVLRVWRVEKEFKKSIEEFGILVASRITDIIETIVDSIENKESAIFSDGEIILKPKNKQIQKNKFKKNFTLKFQNIPVDSVDNLHSLSMILLGLLPFFNSSVIGPFAKWMKKSIDSSGTSSYAGLIYPSLAEYALKEASVYDIESLRKWETKPEVLEITKMILNSNIDFLVNPEIWKLYDPKKIQETAESLKKLITNKLELFAQFAQ
;
A
#
# COMPACT_ATOMS: atom_id res chain seq x y z
N MET A 1 35.84 -16.92 4.36
CA MET A 1 35.44 -15.76 5.18
C MET A 1 34.54 -14.79 4.42
N GLU A 2 34.68 -14.62 3.10
CA GLU A 2 33.86 -13.69 2.26
C GLU A 2 32.32 -13.87 2.27
N LYS A 3 31.79 -15.09 2.40
CA LYS A 3 30.31 -15.32 2.41
C LYS A 3 29.59 -14.77 3.65
N LYS A 4 30.31 -14.49 4.73
CA LYS A 4 29.72 -14.03 6.01
C LYS A 4 29.56 -12.52 6.06
N ASP A 5 30.48 -11.79 5.44
CA ASP A 5 30.43 -10.32 5.35
C ASP A 5 29.39 -9.84 4.33
N THR A 6 29.30 -10.50 3.18
CA THR A 6 28.23 -10.24 2.18
C THR A 6 26.82 -10.51 2.69
N ARG A 7 26.64 -11.45 3.63
CA ARG A 7 25.34 -11.70 4.28
C ARG A 7 25.00 -10.59 5.28
N ARG A 8 25.98 -10.14 6.07
CA ARG A 8 25.79 -9.05 7.05
C ARG A 8 25.47 -7.72 6.38
N GLU A 9 26.13 -7.41 5.27
CA GLU A 9 25.86 -6.22 4.45
C GLU A 9 24.43 -6.22 3.92
N LYS A 10 23.99 -7.34 3.31
CA LYS A 10 22.60 -7.49 2.85
C LYS A 10 21.58 -7.38 3.99
N ASP A 11 21.86 -7.98 5.14
CA ASP A 11 20.98 -7.90 6.31
C ASP A 11 20.86 -6.44 6.82
N GLN A 12 21.93 -5.64 6.72
CA GLN A 12 21.94 -4.23 7.10
C GLN A 12 21.18 -3.36 6.10
N GLU A 13 21.40 -3.55 4.79
CA GLU A 13 20.64 -2.86 3.74
C GLU A 13 19.13 -3.08 3.89
N ILE A 14 18.72 -4.32 4.18
CA ILE A 14 17.32 -4.68 4.44
C ILE A 14 16.79 -3.94 5.67
N LYS A 15 17.56 -3.85 6.76
CA LYS A 15 17.15 -3.11 7.97
C LYS A 15 16.97 -1.62 7.71
N ASP A 16 17.89 -1.02 6.96
CA ASP A 16 17.83 0.40 6.65
C ASP A 16 16.67 0.72 5.72
N TYR A 17 16.44 -0.14 4.72
CA TYR A 17 15.25 -0.09 3.88
C TYR A 17 13.96 -0.14 4.71
N LYS A 18 13.84 -1.13 5.61
CA LYS A 18 12.68 -1.27 6.50
C LYS A 18 12.42 -0.04 7.33
N LYS A 19 13.49 0.55 7.90
CA LYS A 19 13.36 1.75 8.71
C LYS A 19 12.83 2.93 7.90
N ARG A 20 13.37 3.14 6.69
CA ARG A 20 12.92 4.21 5.79
C ARG A 20 11.46 4.07 5.39
N GLU A 21 11.04 2.88 4.92
CA GLU A 21 9.66 2.68 4.47
C GLU A 21 8.67 2.71 5.65
N ARG A 22 9.07 2.21 6.82
CA ARG A 22 8.28 2.34 8.06
C ARG A 22 8.02 3.80 8.39
N ASP A 23 9.08 4.62 8.38
CA ASP A 23 8.98 6.03 8.73
C ASP A 23 8.16 6.81 7.69
N ARG A 24 8.25 6.42 6.40
CA ARG A 24 7.37 6.92 5.33
C ARG A 24 5.91 6.56 5.57
N ALA A 25 5.60 5.32 5.91
CA ALA A 25 4.23 4.88 6.20
C ALA A 25 3.64 5.68 7.38
N ILE A 26 4.43 5.87 8.45
CA ILE A 26 4.02 6.68 9.60
C ILE A 26 3.76 8.13 9.20
N SER A 27 4.66 8.74 8.43
CA SER A 27 4.52 10.12 7.95
C SER A 27 3.27 10.27 7.08
N LEU A 28 3.04 9.36 6.16
CA LEU A 28 1.90 9.36 5.24
C LEU A 28 0.57 9.31 6.00
N VAL A 29 0.44 8.36 6.94
CA VAL A 29 -0.77 8.22 7.75
C VAL A 29 -1.02 9.44 8.63
N LYS A 30 0.03 10.05 9.19
CA LYS A 30 -0.10 11.30 9.94
C LYS A 30 -0.65 12.42 9.06
N GLN A 31 -0.05 12.63 7.89
CA GLN A 31 -0.52 13.65 6.94
C GLN A 31 -2.00 13.42 6.56
N TRP A 32 -2.38 12.19 6.25
CA TRP A 32 -3.78 11.86 5.94
C TRP A 32 -4.72 12.00 7.13
N SER A 33 -4.28 11.64 8.32
CA SER A 33 -5.05 11.86 9.55
C SER A 33 -5.25 13.34 9.83
N ASP A 34 -4.22 14.17 9.65
CA ASP A 34 -4.29 15.62 9.91
C ASP A 34 -5.29 16.30 8.96
N ILE A 35 -5.40 15.81 7.72
CA ILE A 35 -6.40 16.28 6.76
C ILE A 35 -7.83 15.94 7.20
N GLU A 36 -8.06 14.73 7.70
CA GLU A 36 -9.37 14.34 8.25
C GLU A 36 -9.69 15.12 9.53
N LEU A 37 -8.69 15.40 10.35
CA LEU A 37 -8.84 16.14 11.61
C LEU A 37 -9.08 17.63 11.41
N LYS A 38 -8.60 18.23 10.31
CA LYS A 38 -8.71 19.67 10.05
C LYS A 38 -10.16 20.17 10.06
N ASP A 39 -11.08 19.37 9.51
CA ASP A 39 -12.50 19.71 9.42
C ASP A 39 -13.34 19.00 10.49
N TYR A 40 -12.70 18.25 11.41
CA TYR A 40 -13.39 17.47 12.42
C TYR A 40 -13.90 18.36 13.57
N ILE A 41 -15.22 18.37 13.76
CA ILE A 41 -15.83 19.07 14.89
C ILE A 41 -15.99 18.08 16.03
N GLN A 42 -15.21 18.28 17.09
CA GLN A 42 -15.29 17.42 18.27
C GLN A 42 -16.66 17.57 18.96
N PRO A 43 -17.37 16.46 19.21
CA PRO A 43 -18.64 16.48 19.92
C PRO A 43 -18.44 16.99 21.35
N THR A 44 -19.31 17.90 21.76
CA THR A 44 -19.38 18.43 23.12
C THR A 44 -20.43 17.67 23.93
N ARG A 45 -20.24 17.58 25.26
CA ARG A 45 -21.21 16.99 26.20
C ARG A 45 -22.55 17.73 26.29
N THR A 46 -22.64 18.93 25.72
CA THR A 46 -23.83 19.79 25.83
C THR A 46 -25.05 19.07 25.26
N GLY A 47 -26.01 18.72 26.13
CA GLY A 47 -27.23 18.00 25.74
C GLY A 47 -27.13 16.47 25.75
N THR A 48 -26.00 15.87 26.11
CA THR A 48 -25.82 14.42 26.23
C THR A 48 -25.99 13.96 27.69
N PRO A 49 -26.98 13.12 28.02
CA PRO A 49 -27.18 12.57 29.36
C PRO A 49 -25.93 11.91 29.95
N LYS A 50 -25.83 11.93 31.28
CA LYS A 50 -24.72 11.31 32.01
C LYS A 50 -24.81 9.78 31.84
N GLY A 51 -23.89 9.21 31.06
CA GLY A 51 -23.85 7.77 30.76
C GLY A 51 -23.88 7.47 29.27
N ASP A 52 -24.32 8.43 28.44
CA ASP A 52 -24.35 8.26 27.00
C ASP A 52 -22.97 8.50 26.38
N PRO A 53 -22.60 7.73 25.35
CA PRO A 53 -21.34 7.92 24.65
C PRO A 53 -21.29 9.31 24.01
N ILE A 54 -20.28 10.08 24.38
CA ILE A 54 -19.86 11.23 23.59
C ILE A 54 -18.99 10.68 22.49
N GLY A 55 -19.16 11.17 21.26
CA GLY A 55 -18.31 10.78 20.14
C GLY A 55 -16.83 11.13 20.38
N PHE A 56 -16.01 10.98 19.35
CA PHE A 56 -14.56 10.95 19.59
C PHE A 56 -13.99 12.31 19.99
N SER A 57 -13.08 12.31 20.96
CA SER A 57 -12.15 13.43 21.10
C SER A 57 -11.19 13.44 19.91
N HIS A 58 -10.57 14.59 19.61
CA HIS A 58 -9.50 14.66 18.61
C HIS A 58 -8.42 13.59 18.83
N LYS A 59 -7.99 13.40 20.10
CA LYS A 59 -6.99 12.38 20.48
C LYS A 59 -7.46 10.97 20.18
N LYS A 60 -8.73 10.66 20.47
CA LYS A 60 -9.32 9.34 20.18
C LYS A 60 -9.46 9.11 18.68
N TYR A 61 -9.83 10.13 17.93
CA TYR A 61 -9.96 10.03 16.48
C TYR A 61 -8.61 9.85 15.79
N GLN A 62 -7.62 10.66 16.16
CA GLN A 62 -6.24 10.49 15.70
C GLN A 62 -5.66 9.12 16.08
N ALA A 63 -5.96 8.63 17.29
CA ALA A 63 -5.54 7.29 17.72
C ALA A 63 -6.16 6.20 16.84
N ALA A 64 -7.45 6.30 16.51
CA ALA A 64 -8.10 5.36 15.60
C ALA A 64 -7.43 5.34 14.22
N HIS A 65 -7.08 6.50 13.67
CA HIS A 65 -6.35 6.59 12.40
C HIS A 65 -4.97 5.92 12.47
N LEU A 66 -4.20 6.17 13.53
CA LEU A 66 -2.87 5.56 13.71
C LEU A 66 -2.91 4.05 13.94
N MET A 67 -4.04 3.49 14.38
CA MET A 67 -4.18 2.04 14.59
C MET A 67 -4.13 1.23 13.30
N ILE A 68 -4.30 1.84 12.12
CA ILE A 68 -4.07 1.13 10.85
C ILE A 68 -2.61 0.67 10.68
N LEU A 69 -1.68 1.28 11.41
CA LEU A 69 -0.26 0.93 11.44
C LEU A 69 0.09 -0.08 12.55
N HIS A 70 -0.89 -0.50 13.36
CA HIS A 70 -0.69 -1.45 14.45
C HIS A 70 -1.06 -2.87 14.04
N PRO A 71 -0.25 -3.91 14.37
CA PRO A 71 1.05 -3.85 15.07
C PRO A 71 2.28 -3.66 14.18
N GLN A 72 2.12 -3.51 12.86
CA GLN A 72 3.19 -3.65 11.88
C GLN A 72 4.27 -2.54 11.99
N ALA A 73 3.86 -1.27 12.05
CA ALA A 73 4.76 -0.13 12.16
C ALA A 73 4.76 0.52 13.55
N LEU A 74 3.61 0.53 14.23
CA LEU A 74 3.46 1.16 15.55
C LEU A 74 2.96 0.17 16.60
N LYS A 75 3.62 0.18 17.77
CA LYS A 75 3.13 -0.48 18.97
C LYS A 75 2.16 0.44 19.71
N ILE A 76 1.37 -0.12 20.62
CA ILE A 76 0.41 0.66 21.43
C ILE A 76 1.09 1.81 22.18
N LYS A 77 2.28 1.56 22.75
CA LYS A 77 3.09 2.59 23.41
C LYS A 77 3.45 3.76 22.49
N ASP A 78 3.68 3.49 21.20
CA ASP A 78 4.07 4.52 20.23
C ASP A 78 2.86 5.39 19.88
N ILE A 79 1.69 4.76 19.69
CA ILE A 79 0.42 5.47 19.45
C ILE A 79 0.04 6.31 20.69
N ALA A 80 0.22 5.76 21.89
CA ALA A 80 -0.03 6.45 23.17
C ALA A 80 0.81 7.74 23.25
N LYS A 81 2.10 7.62 22.92
CA LYS A 81 3.04 8.75 22.88
C LYS A 81 2.64 9.79 21.83
N ILE A 82 2.29 9.38 20.61
CA ILE A 82 1.94 10.30 19.51
C ILE A 82 0.68 11.10 19.83
N THR A 83 -0.32 10.44 20.44
CA THR A 83 -1.63 11.05 20.74
C THR A 83 -1.70 11.69 22.12
N GLU A 84 -0.61 11.63 22.89
CA GLU A 84 -0.54 12.09 24.28
C GLU A 84 -1.67 11.50 25.13
N THR A 85 -1.81 10.18 25.07
CA THR A 85 -2.76 9.38 25.84
C THR A 85 -2.03 8.28 26.61
N SER A 86 -2.69 7.65 27.58
CA SER A 86 -2.11 6.49 28.27
C SER A 86 -2.37 5.19 27.50
N GLU A 87 -1.45 4.22 27.61
CA GLU A 87 -1.65 2.89 27.02
C GLU A 87 -2.91 2.20 27.54
N GLY A 88 -3.25 2.41 28.82
CA GLY A 88 -4.46 1.86 29.43
C GLY A 88 -5.71 2.37 28.74
N VAL A 89 -5.77 3.69 28.47
CA VAL A 89 -6.89 4.30 27.73
C VAL A 89 -6.99 3.74 26.31
N LEU A 90 -5.87 3.59 25.60
CA LEU A 90 -5.89 2.96 24.26
C LEU A 90 -6.36 1.51 24.28
N ARG A 91 -6.00 0.73 25.31
CA ARG A 91 -6.46 -0.66 25.46
C ARG A 91 -7.98 -0.72 25.63
N VAL A 92 -8.55 0.22 26.38
CA VAL A 92 -10.01 0.36 26.51
C VAL A 92 -10.64 0.74 25.17
N TRP A 93 -10.14 1.79 24.50
CA TRP A 93 -10.69 2.22 23.21
C TRP A 93 -10.68 1.11 22.16
N ARG A 94 -9.61 0.30 22.10
CA ARG A 94 -9.47 -0.78 21.10
C ARG A 94 -10.55 -1.86 21.14
N VAL A 95 -11.22 -2.05 22.27
CA VAL A 95 -12.30 -3.04 22.36
C VAL A 95 -13.66 -2.44 22.02
N GLU A 96 -13.77 -1.11 21.95
CA GLU A 96 -15.01 -0.42 21.62
C GLU A 96 -15.38 -0.59 20.14
N LYS A 97 -16.67 -0.86 19.88
CA LYS A 97 -17.18 -1.10 18.53
C LYS A 97 -16.99 0.12 17.63
N GLU A 98 -17.29 1.32 18.12
CA GLU A 98 -17.15 2.57 17.36
C GLU A 98 -15.69 2.85 17.00
N PHE A 99 -14.77 2.56 17.92
CA PHE A 99 -13.34 2.73 17.67
C PHE A 99 -12.86 1.79 16.58
N LYS A 100 -13.24 0.50 16.63
CA LYS A 100 -12.95 -0.46 15.56
C LYS A 100 -13.52 -0.02 14.21
N LYS A 101 -14.76 0.45 14.21
CA LYS A 101 -15.42 0.97 13.00
C LYS A 101 -14.65 2.16 12.41
N SER A 102 -14.19 3.10 13.24
CA SER A 102 -13.38 4.23 12.79
C SER A 102 -12.02 3.80 12.21
N ILE A 103 -11.39 2.76 12.76
CA ILE A 103 -10.16 2.17 12.18
C ILE A 103 -10.44 1.56 10.80
N GLU A 104 -11.58 0.88 10.65
CA GLU A 104 -12.01 0.27 9.39
C GLU A 104 -12.31 1.33 8.32
N GLU A 105 -13.11 2.35 8.65
CA GLU A 105 -13.46 3.44 7.74
C GLU A 105 -12.22 4.20 7.27
N PHE A 106 -11.31 4.54 8.18
CA PHE A 106 -10.07 5.20 7.80
C PHE A 106 -9.14 4.28 7.00
N GLY A 107 -9.13 2.97 7.30
CA GLY A 107 -8.40 1.99 6.50
C GLY A 107 -8.88 1.91 5.06
N ILE A 108 -10.20 1.91 4.84
CA ILE A 108 -10.83 1.96 3.51
C ILE A 108 -10.45 3.25 2.79
N LEU A 109 -10.52 4.40 3.48
CA LEU A 109 -10.13 5.69 2.92
C LEU A 109 -8.66 5.68 2.46
N VAL A 110 -7.76 5.17 3.29
CA VAL A 110 -6.33 5.06 2.97
C VAL A 110 -6.10 4.14 1.78
N ALA A 111 -6.78 2.99 1.73
CA ALA A 111 -6.71 2.09 0.58
C ALA A 111 -7.17 2.80 -0.69
N SER A 112 -8.34 3.46 -0.67
CA SER A 112 -8.86 4.23 -1.81
C SER A 112 -7.86 5.26 -2.31
N ARG A 113 -7.23 6.02 -1.40
CA ARG A 113 -6.21 7.00 -1.80
C ARG A 113 -5.02 6.35 -2.50
N ILE A 114 -4.53 5.23 -1.99
CA ILE A 114 -3.43 4.48 -2.62
C ILE A 114 -3.86 4.00 -4.02
N THR A 115 -5.05 3.43 -4.14
CA THR A 115 -5.54 2.87 -5.41
C THR A 115 -5.77 3.96 -6.44
N ASP A 116 -6.38 5.09 -6.06
CA ASP A 116 -6.63 6.24 -6.95
C ASP A 116 -5.31 6.78 -7.51
N ILE A 117 -4.25 6.85 -6.69
CA ILE A 117 -2.92 7.29 -7.14
C ILE A 117 -2.35 6.28 -8.15
N ILE A 118 -2.48 4.98 -7.88
CA ILE A 118 -1.96 3.94 -8.78
C ILE A 118 -2.73 3.95 -10.11
N GLU A 119 -4.06 4.00 -10.09
CA GLU A 119 -4.89 4.10 -11.31
C GLU A 119 -4.47 5.33 -12.13
N THR A 120 -4.34 6.48 -11.48
CA THR A 120 -3.91 7.71 -12.12
C THR A 120 -2.53 7.56 -12.79
N ILE A 121 -1.59 6.85 -12.15
CA ILE A 121 -0.27 6.55 -12.74
C ILE A 121 -0.40 5.62 -13.94
N VAL A 122 -1.17 4.54 -13.82
CA VAL A 122 -1.37 3.56 -14.90
C VAL A 122 -2.01 4.24 -16.12
N ASP A 123 -3.08 5.00 -15.92
CA ASP A 123 -3.78 5.75 -16.97
C ASP A 123 -2.84 6.75 -17.64
N SER A 124 -2.01 7.45 -16.87
CA SER A 124 -1.03 8.41 -17.42
C SER A 124 -0.04 7.74 -18.34
N ILE A 125 0.48 6.58 -17.94
CA ILE A 125 1.49 5.87 -18.72
C ILE A 125 0.86 5.29 -19.98
N GLU A 126 -0.32 4.67 -19.87
CA GLU A 126 -1.06 4.12 -21.01
C GLU A 126 -1.35 5.19 -22.07
N ASN A 127 -1.79 6.37 -21.63
CA ASN A 127 -2.14 7.48 -22.51
C ASN A 127 -0.95 8.39 -22.88
N LYS A 128 0.28 8.05 -22.45
CA LYS A 128 1.51 8.85 -22.65
C LYS A 128 1.37 10.31 -22.18
N GLU A 129 0.59 10.52 -21.12
CA GLU A 129 0.37 11.82 -20.49
C GLU A 129 1.46 12.12 -19.45
N SER A 130 1.78 13.39 -19.25
CA SER A 130 2.64 13.82 -18.15
C SER A 130 1.77 14.04 -16.91
N ALA A 131 2.00 13.28 -15.85
CA ALA A 131 1.42 13.57 -14.53
C ALA A 131 2.35 14.53 -13.77
N ILE A 132 1.79 15.60 -13.22
CA ILE A 132 2.50 16.57 -12.37
C ILE A 132 1.95 16.47 -10.96
N PHE A 133 2.84 16.28 -9.99
CA PHE A 133 2.51 16.36 -8.58
C PHE A 133 2.81 17.78 -8.11
N SER A 134 1.77 18.60 -7.92
CA SER A 134 1.91 19.98 -7.44
C SER A 134 0.95 20.21 -6.30
N ASP A 135 1.47 20.66 -5.16
CA ASP A 135 0.68 20.86 -3.95
C ASP A 135 -0.21 19.63 -3.62
N GLY A 136 0.34 18.45 -3.99
CA GLY A 136 -0.17 17.07 -4.05
C GLY A 136 -1.49 16.79 -4.73
N GLU A 137 -1.92 17.69 -5.59
CA GLU A 137 -2.78 17.27 -6.66
C GLU A 137 -1.93 16.47 -7.65
N ILE A 138 -2.47 15.34 -8.12
CA ILE A 138 -1.95 14.69 -9.32
C ILE A 138 -2.67 15.34 -10.50
N ILE A 139 -1.95 16.16 -11.25
CA ILE A 139 -2.46 16.87 -12.42
C ILE A 139 -2.02 16.08 -13.66
N LEU A 140 -2.98 15.43 -14.33
CA LEU A 140 -2.75 14.80 -15.62
C LEU A 140 -2.72 15.84 -16.74
N LYS A 141 -1.65 15.83 -17.55
CA LYS A 141 -1.51 16.66 -18.75
C LYS A 141 -1.31 15.77 -19.98
N PRO A 142 -2.27 15.68 -20.90
CA PRO A 142 -2.02 15.01 -22.19
C PRO A 142 -0.96 15.73 -23.01
N LYS A 143 -0.12 14.96 -23.72
CA LYS A 143 0.90 15.47 -24.64
C LYS A 143 0.32 16.34 -25.77
N ASN A 144 -0.97 16.18 -26.09
CA ASN A 144 -1.69 16.96 -27.10
C ASN A 144 -2.98 17.56 -26.51
N LYS A 145 -2.86 18.81 -26.03
CA LYS A 145 -3.93 19.82 -25.88
C LYS A 145 -5.34 19.30 -25.52
N GLN A 146 -5.56 18.87 -24.28
CA GLN A 146 -6.77 19.21 -23.50
C GLN A 146 -6.66 18.72 -22.05
N ILE A 147 -6.71 19.64 -21.10
CA ILE A 147 -6.60 19.33 -19.66
C ILE A 147 -7.86 18.56 -19.23
N GLN A 148 -7.75 17.26 -18.93
CA GLN A 148 -8.79 16.54 -18.18
C GLN A 148 -8.49 16.67 -16.68
N LYS A 149 -9.32 17.42 -15.96
CA LYS A 149 -9.27 17.50 -14.50
C LYS A 149 -10.09 16.35 -13.93
N ASN A 150 -9.45 15.26 -13.50
CA ASN A 150 -10.07 14.35 -12.56
C ASN A 150 -10.16 15.05 -11.20
N LYS A 151 -11.39 15.40 -10.80
CA LYS A 151 -11.66 16.06 -9.52
C LYS A 151 -11.41 15.06 -8.39
N PHE A 152 -10.22 15.09 -7.79
CA PHE A 152 -10.09 14.68 -6.41
C PHE A 152 -11.04 15.55 -5.56
N LYS A 153 -12.00 14.92 -4.88
CA LYS A 153 -12.78 15.61 -3.85
C LYS A 153 -11.86 15.85 -2.65
N LYS A 154 -11.24 17.04 -2.64
CA LYS A 154 -10.22 17.58 -1.73
C LYS A 154 -8.81 17.57 -2.32
N ASN A 155 -8.31 18.78 -2.58
CA ASN A 155 -6.91 19.09 -2.82
C ASN A 155 -6.09 18.46 -1.69
N PHE A 156 -5.11 17.64 -2.03
CA PHE A 156 -4.32 16.89 -1.07
C PHE A 156 -2.86 17.26 -1.34
N THR A 157 -1.94 17.34 -0.37
CA THR A 157 -0.50 17.56 -0.63
C THR A 157 0.33 16.39 -0.14
N LEU A 158 0.77 15.46 -1.00
CA LEU A 158 1.72 14.40 -0.64
C LEU A 158 3.12 15.04 -0.58
N LYS A 159 3.54 15.48 0.61
CA LYS A 159 4.95 15.84 0.82
C LYS A 159 5.73 14.57 1.13
N PHE A 160 6.14 13.85 0.08
CA PHE A 160 7.29 12.95 0.20
C PHE A 160 8.51 13.84 0.35
N GLN A 161 9.03 14.00 1.57
CA GLN A 161 10.31 14.68 1.73
C GLN A 161 11.36 13.94 0.88
N ASN A 162 11.95 14.65 -0.08
CA ASN A 162 13.11 14.27 -0.91
C ASN A 162 12.89 13.33 -2.11
N ILE A 163 11.75 13.37 -2.80
CA ILE A 163 11.63 12.69 -4.10
C ILE A 163 11.21 13.71 -5.16
N PRO A 164 12.13 14.16 -6.04
CA PRO A 164 11.76 14.91 -7.24
C PRO A 164 10.88 14.00 -8.11
N VAL A 165 9.67 14.43 -8.45
CA VAL A 165 8.74 13.67 -9.31
C VAL A 165 8.65 14.38 -10.67
N ASP A 166 9.79 14.39 -11.35
CA ASP A 166 10.02 15.26 -12.52
C ASP A 166 9.99 14.48 -13.86
N SER A 167 9.67 13.17 -13.85
CA SER A 167 9.70 12.30 -15.04
C SER A 167 8.75 11.10 -14.94
N VAL A 168 8.45 10.45 -16.08
CA VAL A 168 7.65 9.21 -16.15
C VAL A 168 8.29 8.06 -15.33
N ASP A 169 9.62 8.03 -15.22
CA ASP A 169 10.35 7.08 -14.36
C ASP A 169 10.07 7.31 -12.86
N ASN A 170 9.72 8.54 -12.48
CA ASN A 170 9.33 8.88 -11.11
C ASN A 170 7.89 8.44 -10.80
N LEU A 171 7.03 8.22 -11.81
CA LEU A 171 5.66 7.72 -11.62
C LEU A 171 5.64 6.23 -11.27
N HIS A 172 6.44 5.43 -11.98
CA HIS A 172 6.65 4.03 -11.59
C HIS A 172 7.31 3.95 -10.21
N SER A 173 8.32 4.79 -9.94
CA SER A 173 8.95 4.85 -8.62
C SER A 173 7.95 5.17 -7.50
N LEU A 174 6.97 6.03 -7.77
CA LEU A 174 5.92 6.37 -6.80
C LEU A 174 4.97 5.22 -6.52
N SER A 175 4.51 4.49 -7.55
CA SER A 175 3.68 3.30 -7.31
C SER A 175 4.46 2.25 -6.51
N MET A 176 5.75 2.06 -6.81
CA MET A 176 6.63 1.17 -6.06
C MET A 176 6.83 1.62 -4.61
N ILE A 177 6.93 2.92 -4.34
CA ILE A 177 6.97 3.43 -2.96
C ILE A 177 5.66 3.08 -2.25
N LEU A 178 4.50 3.40 -2.84
CA LEU A 178 3.20 3.14 -2.24
C LEU A 178 2.97 1.65 -1.94
N LEU A 179 3.37 0.78 -2.87
CA LEU A 179 3.29 -0.67 -2.68
C LEU A 179 4.26 -1.15 -1.58
N GLY A 180 5.44 -0.55 -1.48
CA GLY A 180 6.41 -0.80 -0.39
C GLY A 180 5.89 -0.40 0.99
N LEU A 181 4.88 0.49 1.08
CA LEU A 181 4.25 0.85 2.35
C LEU A 181 3.22 -0.18 2.82
N LEU A 182 2.64 -0.96 1.91
CA LEU A 182 1.52 -1.87 2.20
C LEU A 182 1.75 -2.76 3.42
N PRO A 183 2.92 -3.38 3.62
CA PRO A 183 3.06 -4.33 4.70
C PRO A 183 3.27 -3.67 6.07
N PHE A 184 3.30 -2.32 6.14
CA PHE A 184 3.17 -1.56 7.39
C PHE A 184 1.72 -1.29 7.80
N PHE A 185 0.74 -1.61 6.95
CA PHE A 185 -0.67 -1.48 7.26
C PHE A 185 -1.29 -2.79 7.74
N ASN A 186 -2.33 -2.67 8.54
CA ASN A 186 -3.14 -3.79 9.02
C ASN A 186 -4.23 -4.17 7.99
N SER A 187 -5.08 -5.13 8.34
CA SER A 187 -6.11 -5.66 7.44
C SER A 187 -7.16 -4.65 6.99
N SER A 188 -7.39 -3.55 7.71
CA SER A 188 -8.40 -2.55 7.30
C SER A 188 -8.01 -1.77 6.04
N VAL A 189 -6.70 -1.66 5.74
CA VAL A 189 -6.20 -1.09 4.49
C VAL A 189 -6.00 -2.19 3.44
N ILE A 190 -5.41 -3.30 3.87
CA ILE A 190 -4.94 -4.36 2.97
C ILE A 190 -6.10 -5.10 2.31
N GLY A 191 -7.17 -5.39 3.05
CA GLY A 191 -8.33 -6.07 2.50
C GLY A 191 -8.98 -5.28 1.34
N PRO A 192 -9.32 -4.00 1.54
CA PRO A 192 -9.81 -3.15 0.45
C PRO A 192 -8.84 -3.02 -0.72
N PHE A 193 -7.54 -2.81 -0.46
CA PHE A 193 -6.52 -2.76 -1.52
C PHE A 193 -6.48 -4.05 -2.34
N ALA A 194 -6.51 -5.21 -1.68
CA ALA A 194 -6.49 -6.52 -2.34
C ALA A 194 -7.72 -6.73 -3.22
N LYS A 195 -8.91 -6.34 -2.73
CA LYS A 195 -10.16 -6.39 -3.51
C LYS A 195 -10.10 -5.51 -4.75
N TRP A 196 -9.58 -4.30 -4.61
CA TRP A 196 -9.35 -3.41 -5.75
C TRP A 196 -8.38 -4.06 -6.74
N MET A 197 -7.25 -4.58 -6.25
CA MET A 197 -6.22 -5.16 -7.11
C MET A 197 -6.73 -6.34 -7.93
N LYS A 198 -7.48 -7.23 -7.29
CA LYS A 198 -8.19 -8.31 -7.97
C LYS A 198 -9.08 -7.77 -9.09
N LYS A 199 -9.95 -6.81 -8.77
CA LYS A 199 -10.89 -6.24 -9.73
C LYS A 199 -10.15 -5.60 -10.92
N SER A 200 -9.05 -4.89 -10.68
CA SER A 200 -8.25 -4.24 -11.72
C SER A 200 -7.56 -5.26 -12.64
N ILE A 201 -7.07 -6.38 -12.09
CA ILE A 201 -6.53 -7.48 -12.91
C ILE A 201 -7.63 -8.15 -13.72
N ASP A 202 -8.75 -8.51 -13.08
CA ASP A 202 -9.86 -9.22 -13.73
C ASP A 202 -10.50 -8.39 -14.88
N SER A 203 -10.52 -7.06 -14.75
CA SER A 203 -11.18 -6.15 -15.71
C SER A 203 -10.27 -5.62 -16.82
N SER A 204 -8.95 -5.66 -16.66
CA SER A 204 -8.02 -5.02 -17.60
C SER A 204 -7.79 -5.85 -18.88
N GLY A 205 -7.99 -7.17 -18.85
CA GLY A 205 -7.75 -8.05 -20.00
C GLY A 205 -6.27 -8.16 -20.37
N THR A 206 -5.81 -9.34 -20.79
CA THR A 206 -4.37 -9.65 -20.95
C THR A 206 -3.67 -8.92 -22.12
N SER A 207 -4.41 -8.21 -22.96
CA SER A 207 -3.90 -7.47 -24.13
C SER A 207 -3.77 -5.96 -23.92
N SER A 208 -4.22 -5.40 -22.78
CA SER A 208 -4.06 -3.98 -22.46
C SER A 208 -2.79 -3.71 -21.65
N TYR A 209 -2.33 -2.45 -21.64
CA TYR A 209 -1.20 -2.05 -20.80
C TYR A 209 -1.50 -2.28 -19.31
N ALA A 210 -2.73 -1.95 -18.89
CA ALA A 210 -3.25 -2.23 -17.56
C ALA A 210 -3.16 -3.73 -17.20
N GLY A 211 -3.47 -4.62 -18.15
CA GLY A 211 -3.40 -6.08 -18.00
C GLY A 211 -2.00 -6.63 -17.72
N LEU A 212 -0.95 -5.84 -17.95
CA LEU A 212 0.45 -6.20 -17.73
C LEU A 212 1.02 -5.51 -16.49
N ILE A 213 0.61 -4.27 -16.25
CA ILE A 213 1.10 -3.49 -15.12
C ILE A 213 0.48 -3.95 -13.81
N TYR A 214 -0.82 -4.20 -13.75
CA TYR A 214 -1.45 -4.61 -12.50
C TYR A 214 -0.90 -5.92 -11.93
N PRO A 215 -0.66 -6.99 -12.73
CA PRO A 215 0.05 -8.17 -12.24
C PRO A 215 1.47 -7.88 -11.75
N SER A 216 2.22 -7.02 -12.45
CA SER A 216 3.59 -6.62 -12.06
C SER A 216 3.61 -5.85 -10.73
N LEU A 217 2.66 -4.93 -10.55
CA LEU A 217 2.48 -4.17 -9.30
C LEU A 217 2.07 -5.10 -8.15
N ALA A 218 1.19 -6.07 -8.42
CA ALA A 218 0.80 -7.07 -7.44
C ALA A 218 1.98 -7.96 -7.04
N GLU A 219 2.82 -8.39 -7.99
CA GLU A 219 4.05 -9.14 -7.72
C GLU A 219 5.02 -8.33 -6.86
N TYR A 220 5.20 -7.05 -7.17
CA TYR A 220 6.04 -6.17 -6.38
C TYR A 220 5.51 -6.01 -4.94
N ALA A 221 4.21 -5.79 -4.77
CA ALA A 221 3.60 -5.73 -3.44
C ALA A 221 3.86 -7.00 -2.61
N LEU A 222 3.81 -8.18 -3.24
CA LEU A 222 4.14 -9.44 -2.58
C LEU A 222 5.63 -9.56 -2.25
N LYS A 223 6.50 -9.14 -3.16
CA LYS A 223 7.95 -9.15 -2.96
C LYS A 223 8.34 -8.24 -1.79
N GLU A 224 7.78 -7.05 -1.72
CA GLU A 224 8.04 -6.12 -0.61
C GLU A 224 7.51 -6.66 0.70
N ALA A 225 6.32 -7.29 0.71
CA ALA A 225 5.84 -8.01 1.88
C ALA A 225 6.78 -9.16 2.31
N SER A 226 7.50 -9.79 1.36
CA SER A 226 8.49 -10.84 1.61
C SER A 226 9.77 -10.35 2.31
N VAL A 227 10.01 -9.04 2.33
CA VAL A 227 11.18 -8.45 2.99
C VAL A 227 11.01 -8.41 4.52
N TYR A 228 9.79 -8.62 5.04
CA TYR A 228 9.47 -8.58 6.46
C TYR A 228 10.03 -9.82 7.16
N ASP A 229 10.17 -9.81 8.49
CA ASP A 229 10.63 -11.00 9.20
C ASP A 229 9.74 -12.22 8.85
N ILE A 230 10.32 -13.43 8.93
CA ILE A 230 9.68 -14.67 8.49
C ILE A 230 8.31 -14.87 9.16
N GLU A 231 8.11 -14.41 10.39
CA GLU A 231 6.84 -14.58 11.13
C GLU A 231 5.75 -13.61 10.65
N SER A 232 6.09 -12.34 10.42
CA SER A 232 5.19 -11.35 9.83
C SER A 232 4.85 -11.69 8.39
N LEU A 233 5.84 -12.17 7.64
CA LEU A 233 5.66 -12.70 6.29
C LEU A 233 4.70 -13.89 6.29
N ARG A 234 4.92 -14.86 7.18
CA ARG A 234 4.00 -15.99 7.35
C ARG A 234 2.57 -15.52 7.56
N LYS A 235 2.35 -14.60 8.50
CA LYS A 235 1.02 -14.05 8.78
C LYS A 235 0.45 -13.28 7.59
N TRP A 236 1.27 -12.65 6.77
CA TRP A 236 0.87 -11.96 5.55
C TRP A 236 0.46 -12.93 4.45
N GLU A 237 1.33 -13.88 4.11
CA GLU A 237 1.12 -14.82 3.01
C GLU A 237 -0.04 -15.78 3.26
N THR A 238 -0.33 -16.09 4.53
CA THR A 238 -1.46 -16.97 4.86
C THR A 238 -2.81 -16.25 4.81
N LYS A 239 -2.85 -14.92 4.61
CA LYS A 239 -4.13 -14.22 4.47
C LYS A 239 -4.83 -14.67 3.18
N PRO A 240 -6.13 -15.03 3.24
CA PRO A 240 -6.88 -15.45 2.06
C PRO A 240 -6.76 -14.48 0.88
N GLU A 241 -6.79 -13.18 1.15
CA GLU A 241 -6.69 -12.12 0.15
C GLU A 241 -5.32 -12.10 -0.54
N VAL A 242 -4.25 -12.37 0.22
CA VAL A 242 -2.87 -12.40 -0.30
C VAL A 242 -2.63 -13.67 -1.11
N LEU A 243 -3.19 -14.80 -0.68
CA LEU A 243 -3.19 -16.04 -1.46
C LEU A 243 -3.93 -15.88 -2.78
N GLU A 244 -5.06 -15.17 -2.77
CA GLU A 244 -5.83 -14.86 -3.96
C GLU A 244 -5.04 -14.00 -4.94
N ILE A 245 -4.42 -12.90 -4.47
CA ILE A 245 -3.49 -12.08 -5.28
C ILE A 245 -2.37 -12.94 -5.85
N THR A 246 -1.77 -13.81 -5.04
CA THR A 246 -0.66 -14.68 -5.48
C THR A 246 -1.11 -15.60 -6.61
N LYS A 247 -2.29 -16.24 -6.50
CA LYS A 247 -2.85 -17.07 -7.56
C LYS A 247 -3.09 -16.28 -8.84
N MET A 248 -3.60 -15.05 -8.73
CA MET A 248 -3.84 -14.18 -9.88
C MET A 248 -2.57 -13.82 -10.62
N ILE A 249 -1.51 -13.46 -9.90
CA ILE A 249 -0.20 -13.16 -10.49
C ILE A 249 0.35 -14.38 -11.22
N LEU A 250 0.27 -15.57 -10.60
CA LEU A 250 0.72 -16.81 -11.23
C LEU A 250 -0.05 -17.08 -12.53
N ASN A 251 -1.38 -17.02 -12.48
CA ASN A 251 -2.23 -17.25 -13.65
C ASN A 251 -1.95 -16.21 -14.75
N SER A 252 -1.89 -14.93 -14.42
CA SER A 252 -1.62 -13.86 -15.40
C SER A 252 -0.25 -14.01 -16.06
N ASN A 253 0.80 -14.33 -15.30
CA ASN A 253 2.13 -14.59 -15.86
C ASN A 253 2.15 -15.86 -16.71
N ILE A 254 1.44 -16.91 -16.30
CA ILE A 254 1.29 -18.13 -17.12
C ILE A 254 0.57 -17.79 -18.43
N ASP A 255 -0.57 -17.11 -18.38
CA ASP A 255 -1.35 -16.71 -19.55
C ASP A 255 -0.53 -15.85 -20.53
N PHE A 256 0.30 -14.94 -20.01
CA PHE A 256 1.27 -14.16 -20.79
C PHE A 256 2.30 -15.07 -21.48
N LEU A 257 2.85 -16.04 -20.74
CA LEU A 257 3.87 -16.96 -21.26
C LEU A 257 3.30 -18.03 -22.19
N VAL A 258 2.03 -18.40 -22.10
CA VAL A 258 1.44 -19.44 -22.96
C VAL A 258 0.73 -18.89 -24.20
N ASN A 259 0.65 -17.57 -24.37
CA ASN A 259 -0.05 -16.94 -25.48
C ASN A 259 0.92 -16.46 -26.60
N PRO A 260 1.00 -17.18 -27.75
CA PRO A 260 1.93 -16.83 -28.83
C PRO A 260 1.60 -15.50 -29.51
N GLU A 261 0.35 -15.03 -29.47
CA GLU A 261 -0.02 -13.73 -30.04
C GLU A 261 0.54 -12.58 -29.21
N ILE A 262 0.63 -12.75 -27.89
CA ILE A 262 1.29 -11.78 -27.01
C ILE A 262 2.78 -11.72 -27.33
N TRP A 263 3.44 -12.85 -27.59
CA TRP A 263 4.88 -12.88 -27.86
C TRP A 263 5.29 -12.06 -29.10
N LYS A 264 4.39 -11.92 -30.08
CA LYS A 264 4.62 -11.08 -31.27
C LYS A 264 4.67 -9.59 -30.95
N LEU A 265 4.13 -9.18 -29.80
CA LEU A 265 4.03 -7.77 -29.38
C LEU A 265 5.16 -7.33 -28.47
N TYR A 266 6.02 -8.25 -28.00
CA TYR A 266 7.04 -7.97 -26.98
C TYR A 266 8.44 -8.41 -27.38
N ASP A 267 9.43 -7.70 -26.84
CA ASP A 267 10.84 -8.09 -26.93
C ASP A 267 11.04 -9.47 -26.27
N PRO A 268 11.69 -10.44 -26.94
CA PRO A 268 12.04 -11.74 -26.36
C PRO A 268 12.71 -11.64 -24.98
N LYS A 269 13.51 -10.60 -24.74
CA LYS A 269 14.12 -10.34 -23.43
C LYS A 269 13.07 -10.11 -22.34
N LYS A 270 11.98 -9.42 -22.65
CA LYS A 270 10.87 -9.18 -21.71
C LYS A 270 10.16 -10.48 -21.35
N ILE A 271 9.96 -11.36 -22.34
CA ILE A 271 9.38 -12.70 -22.13
C ILE A 271 10.27 -13.53 -21.20
N GLN A 272 11.59 -13.48 -21.42
CA GLN A 272 12.56 -14.16 -20.55
C GLN A 272 12.55 -13.60 -19.12
N GLU A 273 12.55 -12.27 -18.94
CA GLU A 273 12.48 -11.62 -17.63
C GLU A 273 11.21 -12.02 -16.85
N THR A 274 10.07 -12.11 -17.53
CA THR A 274 8.81 -12.58 -16.93
C THR A 274 8.92 -14.04 -16.49
N ALA A 275 9.48 -14.92 -17.32
CA ALA A 275 9.66 -16.34 -16.97
C ALA A 275 10.62 -16.52 -15.78
N GLU A 276 11.71 -15.75 -15.73
CA GLU A 276 12.66 -15.76 -14.61
C GLU A 276 12.02 -15.24 -13.31
N SER A 277 11.21 -14.18 -13.40
CA SER A 277 10.49 -13.62 -12.25
C SER A 277 9.46 -14.62 -11.70
N LEU A 278 8.66 -15.25 -12.58
CA LEU A 278 7.71 -16.29 -12.20
C LEU A 278 8.42 -17.49 -11.53
N LYS A 279 9.53 -17.95 -12.10
CA LYS A 279 10.34 -19.03 -11.53
C LYS A 279 10.79 -18.67 -10.12
N LYS A 280 11.35 -17.47 -9.94
CA LYS A 280 11.82 -16.97 -8.65
C LYS A 280 10.68 -16.86 -7.63
N LEU A 281 9.51 -16.34 -8.04
CA LEU A 281 8.33 -16.26 -7.19
C LEU A 281 7.91 -17.64 -6.68
N ILE A 282 7.76 -18.61 -7.59
CA ILE A 282 7.39 -19.99 -7.22
C ILE A 282 8.42 -20.61 -6.28
N THR A 283 9.72 -20.51 -6.59
CA THR A 283 10.78 -21.05 -5.74
C THR A 283 10.75 -20.45 -4.33
N ASN A 284 10.67 -19.12 -4.22
CA ASN A 284 10.59 -18.44 -2.92
C ASN A 284 9.37 -18.90 -2.10
N LYS A 285 8.21 -19.08 -2.76
CA LYS A 285 6.99 -19.57 -2.09
C LYS A 285 7.17 -21.00 -1.58
N LEU A 286 7.75 -21.88 -2.38
CA LEU A 286 8.01 -23.27 -1.98
C LEU A 286 9.00 -23.35 -0.80
N GLU A 287 10.07 -22.55 -0.82
CA GLU A 287 11.03 -22.47 0.29
C GLU A 287 10.36 -21.98 1.58
N LEU A 288 9.51 -20.96 1.48
CA LEU A 288 8.77 -20.42 2.61
C LEU A 288 7.78 -21.46 3.17
N PHE A 289 7.04 -22.15 2.31
CA PHE A 289 6.15 -23.24 2.76
C PHE A 289 6.91 -24.38 3.42
N ALA A 290 8.10 -24.73 2.93
CA ALA A 290 8.96 -25.73 3.56
C ALA A 290 9.40 -25.30 4.97
N GLN A 291 9.65 -24.01 5.19
CA GLN A 291 9.94 -23.46 6.53
C GLN A 291 8.71 -23.47 7.45
N PHE A 292 7.48 -23.45 6.92
CA PHE A 292 6.26 -23.51 7.73
C PHE A 292 5.89 -24.93 8.18
N ALA A 293 6.44 -25.95 7.53
CA ALA A 293 6.23 -27.35 7.86
C ALA A 293 7.17 -27.87 8.96
N GLN A 294 8.12 -27.04 9.43
CA GLN A 294 9.04 -27.29 10.55
C GLN A 294 8.54 -26.62 11.82
#